data_AF-A0A5B7G0Z6-F1
#
_entry.id   AF-A0A5B7G0Z6-F1
#
_cell.length_a   1.000
_cell.length_b   1.000
_cell.length_c   1.000
_cell.angle_alpha   90.00
_cell.angle_beta   90.00
_cell.angle_gamma   90.00
#
_symmetry.space_group_name_H-M   'P 1'
#
loop_
_entity.id
_entity.type
_entity.pdbx_description
1 polymer ?
#
loop_
_entity_poly.entity_id
_entity_poly.type
_entity_poly.pdbx_seq_one_letter_code
_entity_poly.pdbx_strand_id
1 'polypeptide(L)' 'MFCDASLTGWGAVVRDAKTRVHWTHDELDHINSLELKAILLGLQSLYKDSRDTLIIPLQLPV' A
#
# COMPACT_ATOMS: atom_id res chain seq x y z
N MET A 1 8.46 7.89 1.36
CA MET A 1 7.13 7.52 0.84
C MET A 1 6.14 7.80 1.96
N PHE A 2 4.99 8.37 1.63
CA PHE A 2 3.87 8.54 2.56
C PHE A 2 2.68 7.76 2.01
N CYS A 3 1.98 7.03 2.87
CA CYS A 3 0.77 6.28 2.51
C CYS A 3 -0.33 6.62 3.50
N ASP A 4 -1.57 6.56 3.02
CA ASP A 4 -2.77 6.69 3.83
C ASP A 4 -3.83 5.72 3.33
N ALA A 5 -4.67 5.24 4.24
CA ALA A 5 -5.72 4.28 3.97
C ALA A 5 -7.00 4.64 4.71
N SER A 6 -8.13 4.32 4.09
CA SER A 6 -9.47 4.49 4.65
C SER A 6 -10.33 3.29 4.27
N LEU A 7 -11.57 3.23 4.75
CA LEU A 7 -12.51 2.16 4.40
C LEU A 7 -12.90 2.16 2.90
N THR A 8 -12.74 3.28 2.20
CA THR A 8 -13.19 3.43 0.80
C THR A 8 -12.05 3.49 -0.22
N GLY A 9 -10.81 3.62 0.24
CA GLY A 9 -9.64 3.63 -0.64
C GLY A 9 -8.33 3.94 0.07
N TRP A 10 -7.29 4.09 -0.74
CA TRP A 10 -5.93 4.39 -0.30
C TRP A 10 -5.23 5.36 -1.24
N GLY A 11 -4.13 5.93 -0.75
CA GLY A 11 -3.25 6.77 -1.54
C GLY A 11 -1.80 6.65 -1.07
N ALA A 12 -0.89 6.92 -2.00
CA ALA A 12 0.54 6.97 -1.72
C ALA A 12 1.17 8.14 -2.46
N VAL A 13 2.21 8.73 -1.87
CA VAL A 13 3.01 9.82 -2.46
C VAL A 13 4.50 9.53 -2.30
N VAL A 14 5.24 9.63 -3.41
CA VAL A 14 6.70 9.55 -3.51
C VAL A 14 7.17 10.64 -4.45
N ARG A 15 7.87 11.65 -3.92
CA ARG A 15 8.34 12.81 -4.70
C ARG A 15 7.16 13.43 -5.49
N ASP A 16 7.24 13.44 -6.82
CA ASP A 16 6.22 13.97 -7.73
C ASP A 16 5.15 12.94 -8.14
N ALA A 17 5.33 11.67 -7.78
CA ALA A 17 4.41 10.59 -8.12
C ALA A 17 3.40 10.34 -6.99
N LYS A 18 2.13 10.17 -7.34
CA LYS A 18 1.03 9.92 -6.40
C LYS A 18 0.00 8.93 -6.91
N THR A 19 -0.64 8.22 -6.00
CA THR A 19 -1.83 7.38 -6.26
C THR A 19 -3.02 7.85 -5.43
N ARG A 20 -4.22 7.62 -5.97
CA ARG A 20 -5.48 7.74 -5.24
C ARG A 20 -6.45 6.73 -5.85
N VAL A 21 -6.65 5.62 -5.15
CA VAL A 21 -7.32 4.44 -5.70
C VAL A 21 -8.40 4.00 -4.73
N HIS A 22 -9.59 3.73 -5.26
CA HIS A 22 -10.67 3.11 -4.50
C HIS A 22 -10.39 1.63 -4.32
N TRP A 23 -10.78 1.08 -3.18
CA TRP A 23 -10.82 -0.37 -3.05
C TRP A 23 -11.84 -0.96 -4.01
N THR A 24 -11.62 -2.20 -4.46
CA THR A 24 -12.57 -2.88 -5.37
C THR A 24 -13.91 -3.15 -4.67
N HIS A 25 -13.88 -3.31 -3.35
CA HIS A 25 -15.03 -3.40 -2.45
C HIS A 25 -14.70 -2.58 -1.21
N ASP A 26 -15.71 -2.04 -0.50
CA ASP A 26 -15.46 -1.41 0.80
C ASP A 26 -14.77 -2.43 1.73
N GLU A 27 -13.59 -2.06 2.22
CA GLU A 27 -12.82 -2.96 3.08
C GLU A 27 -13.31 -2.81 4.52
N LEU A 28 -13.62 -3.93 5.16
CA LEU A 28 -14.06 -3.98 6.57
C LEU A 28 -12.92 -4.32 7.54
N ASP A 29 -11.70 -4.44 7.01
CA ASP A 29 -10.51 -4.74 7.81
C ASP A 29 -10.19 -3.60 8.78
N HIS A 30 -9.50 -3.95 9.88
CA HIS A 30 -9.00 -2.97 10.83
C HIS A 30 -8.07 -1.96 10.14
N ILE A 31 -8.13 -0.69 10.54
CA ILE A 31 -7.38 0.40 9.88
C ILE A 31 -5.88 0.09 9.74
N ASN A 32 -5.26 -0.53 10.75
CA ASN A 32 -3.85 -0.97 10.67
C ASN A 32 -3.56 -1.93 9.51
N SER A 33 -4.48 -2.87 9.21
CA SER A 33 -4.33 -3.78 8.07
C SER A 33 -4.45 -3.02 6.75
N LEU A 34 -5.35 -2.03 6.70
CA LEU A 34 -5.53 -1.18 5.52
C LEU A 34 -4.31 -0.30 5.26
N GLU A 35 -3.68 0.25 6.30
CA GLU A 35 -2.45 1.01 6.18
C GLU A 35 -1.30 0.15 5.65
N LEU A 36 -1.12 -1.07 6.16
CA LEU A 36 -0.12 -2.02 5.66
C LEU A 36 -0.37 -2.38 4.18
N LYS A 37 -1.64 -2.60 3.80
CA LYS A 37 -2.05 -2.87 2.42
C LYS A 37 -1.75 -1.69 1.50
N ALA A 38 -2.04 -0.46 1.94
CA ALA A 38 -1.72 0.76 1.20
C ALA A 38 -0.22 0.96 1.00
N ILE A 39 0.61 0.64 2.00
CA ILE A 39 2.07 0.64 1.88
C ILE A 39 2.52 -0.35 0.79
N LEU A 40 2.05 -1.59 0.84
CA LEU A 40 2.39 -2.63 -0.14
C LEU A 40 2.02 -2.21 -1.57
N LEU A 41 0.78 -1.76 -1.76
CA LEU A 41 0.29 -1.35 -3.07
C LEU A 41 0.97 -0.09 -3.58
N GLY A 42 1.26 0.86 -2.70
CA GLY A 42 1.99 2.07 -3.06
C GLY A 42 3.41 1.76 -3.51
N LEU A 43 4.10 0.83 -2.84
CA LEU A 43 5.41 0.35 -3.27
C LEU A 43 5.31 -0.28 -4.66
N GLN A 44 4.38 -1.20 -4.88
CA GLN A 44 4.18 -1.83 -6.20
C GLN A 44 3.82 -0.82 -7.31
N SER A 45 3.06 0.22 -6.98
CA SER A 45 2.56 1.19 -7.97
C SER A 45 3.61 2.24 -8.35
N LEU A 46 4.36 2.74 -7.37
CA LEU A 46 5.25 3.89 -7.51
C LEU A 46 6.73 3.51 -7.64
N TYR A 47 7.11 2.31 -7.21
CA TYR A 47 8.49 1.79 -7.28
C TYR A 47 8.58 0.65 -8.31
N LYS A 48 8.26 0.95 -9.57
CA LYS A 48 8.34 -0.03 -10.67
C LYS A 48 9.77 -0.37 -11.11
N ASP A 49 10.75 0.44 -10.75
CA ASP A 49 12.14 0.36 -11.25
C ASP A 49 13.20 0.11 -10.17
N SER A 50 12.78 -0.05 -8.91
CA SER A 50 13.72 -0.31 -7.82
C SER A 50 14.15 -1.78 -7.83
N ARG A 51 15.21 -2.06 -8.57
CA ARG A 51 15.97 -3.32 -8.48
C ARG A 51 16.48 -3.62 -7.05
N ASP A 52 16.38 -2.65 -6.13
CA ASP A 52 16.83 -2.74 -4.74
C ASP A 52 15.71 -2.84 -3.69
N THR A 53 14.42 -2.86 -4.08
CA THR A 53 13.31 -2.97 -3.11
C THR A 53 12.77 -4.39 -3.07
N LEU A 54 13.35 -5.21 -2.18
CA LEU A 54 12.88 -6.57 -1.89
C LEU A 54 11.72 -6.49 -0.88
N ILE A 55 10.49 -6.70 -1.33
CA ILE A 55 9.34 -6.92 -0.45
C ILE A 55 9.30 -8.40 -0.10
N ILE A 56 9.75 -8.74 1.12
CA ILE A 56 9.66 -10.11 1.64
C ILE A 56 8.35 -10.20 2.45
N PRO A 57 7.35 -11.00 2.05
CA PRO A 57 6.24 -11.29 2.93
C PRO A 57 6.76 -12.08 4.14
N LEU A 58 6.64 -11.49 5.34
CA LEU A 58 6.88 -12.21 6.59
C LEU A 58 5.75 -13.22 6.78
N GLN A 59 5.96 -14.44 6.29
CA GLN A 59 5.15 -15.58 6.67
C GLN A 59 5.43 -15.87 8.16
N LEU A 60 4.60 -15.33 9.05
CA LEU A 60 4.66 -15.71 10.46
C LEU A 60 4.23 -17.18 10.56
N PRO A 61 5.03 -18.06 11.18
CA PRO A 61 4.60 -19.43 11.43
C PRO A 61 3.38 -19.41 12.36
N VAL A 62 2.34 -20.15 11.96
CA VAL A 62 1.13 -20.44 12.75
C VAL A 62 1.48 -21.22 14.00
#